data_AF-A0A2N7LFQ1-F1
#
_entry.id   AF-A0A2N7LFQ1-F1
#
_cell.length_a   1.000
_cell.length_b   1.000
_cell.length_c   1.000
_cell.angle_alpha   90.00
_cell.angle_beta   90.00
_cell.angle_gamma   90.00
#
_symmetry.space_group_name_H-M   'P 1'
#
loop_
_entity.id
_entity.type
_entity.pdbx_description
1 polymer ?
#
loop_
_entity_poly.entity_id
_entity_poly.type
_entity_poly.pdbx_seq_one_letter_code
_entity_poly.pdbx_strand_id
1 'polypeptide(L)'
;MNQVKKNTALWAGMALALSFPMQGLSAEASSSTYQGTGSITQGTATPIEASMFECKNGRSRVAGVGEIKDSDGQVWTVPADTQYLTATKAVDLYEECANITPKNIEQVDLDSVPVVTVDEDGEVVTGYIFADNYFELYVNGKFIALDSVPFTPFNSSVVKFKVSKPYTIAVKLVDWEENLGLGSENNRGKKYHAGDGGFIASFSDGTITNADWQAQAFYTSPIYDLTCLSEENGARLSTDCTTEGTDDGADAYGVHWKTPEAWMNQAFDSASWPQATLYTEDEIGVNNKKSYMNFREKFAGAGASFIWSTNVVLDNEVLLRYTVK
;
A
#
# COMPACT_ATOMS: atom_id res chain seq x y z
N MET A 1 3.70 -88.47 6.24
CA MET A 1 3.66 -89.34 5.04
C MET A 1 2.26 -89.30 4.44
N ASN A 2 2.09 -88.61 3.31
CA ASN A 2 1.36 -89.05 2.11
C ASN A 2 1.04 -87.84 1.23
N GLN A 3 1.32 -87.99 -0.06
CA GLN A 3 1.11 -86.96 -1.07
C GLN A 3 -0.28 -87.08 -1.69
N VAL A 4 -0.86 -85.94 -2.08
CA VAL A 4 -1.72 -85.87 -3.27
C VAL A 4 -1.26 -84.67 -4.10
N LYS A 5 -0.58 -84.94 -5.21
CA LYS A 5 -0.33 -83.96 -6.28
C LYS A 5 -1.49 -84.00 -7.28
N LYS A 6 -1.95 -82.84 -7.76
CA LYS A 6 -2.44 -82.69 -9.13
C LYS A 6 -2.02 -81.33 -9.71
N ASN A 7 -1.60 -81.36 -10.96
CA ASN A 7 -1.41 -80.21 -11.87
C ASN A 7 -2.80 -79.57 -12.13
N THR A 8 -3.05 -78.42 -12.78
CA THR A 8 -2.32 -77.52 -13.73
C THR A 8 -3.11 -76.18 -13.68
N ALA A 9 -2.72 -75.02 -14.21
CA ALA A 9 -1.60 -74.58 -15.06
C ALA A 9 -1.29 -73.08 -14.78
N LEU A 10 -0.34 -72.49 -15.51
CA LEU A 10 -0.22 -71.03 -15.64
C LEU A 10 -1.10 -70.53 -16.78
N TRP A 11 -1.84 -69.44 -16.56
CA TRP A 11 -2.34 -68.55 -17.61
C TRP A 11 -1.64 -67.20 -17.46
N ALA A 12 -0.74 -66.89 -18.39
CA ALA A 12 -0.09 -65.59 -18.48
C ALA A 12 -1.03 -64.60 -19.20
N GLY A 13 -1.82 -63.87 -18.42
CA GLY A 13 -2.64 -62.76 -18.93
C GLY A 13 -1.76 -61.58 -19.32
N MET A 14 -1.45 -61.45 -20.61
CA MET A 14 -0.65 -60.35 -21.16
C MET A 14 -1.49 -59.07 -21.24
N ALA A 15 -1.48 -58.27 -20.18
CA ALA A 15 -2.15 -56.98 -20.16
C ALA A 15 -1.42 -55.97 -21.05
N LEU A 16 -2.00 -55.63 -22.21
CA LEU A 16 -1.55 -54.50 -23.01
C LEU A 16 -1.82 -53.20 -22.24
N ALA A 17 -0.77 -52.61 -21.67
CA ALA A 17 -0.84 -51.25 -21.15
C ALA A 17 -0.90 -50.27 -22.32
N LEU A 18 -2.10 -49.81 -22.66
CA LEU A 18 -2.29 -48.68 -23.57
C LEU A 18 -1.81 -47.40 -22.88
N SER A 19 -0.54 -47.06 -23.12
CA SER A 19 0.05 -45.79 -22.69
C SER A 19 -0.55 -44.65 -23.50
N PHE A 20 -1.65 -44.07 -23.02
CA PHE A 20 -2.06 -42.74 -23.46
C PHE A 20 -1.00 -41.74 -22.98
N PRO A 21 -0.44 -40.91 -23.87
CA PRO A 21 0.28 -39.73 -23.43
C PRO A 21 -0.76 -38.78 -22.84
N MET A 22 -0.88 -38.77 -21.50
CA MET A 22 -1.58 -37.69 -20.83
C MET A 22 -0.69 -36.47 -21.00
N GLN A 23 -0.92 -35.75 -22.09
CA GLN A 23 -0.28 -34.48 -22.39
C GLN A 23 -0.52 -33.60 -21.16
N GLY A 24 0.56 -33.23 -20.48
CA GLY A 24 0.46 -32.24 -19.43
C GLY A 24 -0.12 -30.99 -20.05
N LEU A 25 -1.24 -30.52 -19.52
CA LEU A 25 -1.64 -29.14 -19.72
C LEU A 25 -0.54 -28.29 -19.10
N SER A 26 0.39 -27.81 -19.94
CA SER A 26 1.07 -26.57 -19.64
C SER A 26 -0.04 -25.54 -19.43
N ALA A 27 -0.07 -24.92 -18.26
CA ALA A 27 -0.77 -23.67 -18.11
C ALA A 27 -0.10 -22.69 -19.07
N GLU A 28 -0.72 -22.48 -20.24
CA GLU A 28 -0.43 -21.28 -21.04
C GLU A 28 -0.86 -20.11 -20.15
N ALA A 29 0.14 -19.40 -19.63
CA ALA A 29 -0.10 -18.25 -18.76
C ALA A 29 -1.01 -17.27 -19.49
N SER A 30 -2.06 -16.80 -18.81
CA SER A 30 -2.99 -15.79 -19.33
C SER A 30 -2.38 -14.38 -19.35
N SER A 31 -1.12 -14.26 -19.75
CA SER A 31 -0.34 -13.01 -19.86
C SER A 31 -0.72 -12.18 -21.10
N SER A 32 -1.98 -12.23 -21.53
CA SER A 32 -2.46 -11.65 -22.80
C SER A 32 -3.78 -10.90 -22.70
N THR A 33 -4.37 -10.79 -21.49
CA THR A 33 -5.67 -10.15 -21.27
C THR A 33 -5.54 -8.66 -20.94
N TYR A 34 -4.70 -8.29 -19.97
CA TYR A 34 -4.40 -6.89 -19.66
C TYR A 34 -3.62 -6.21 -20.81
N GLN A 35 -4.02 -4.98 -21.15
CA GLN A 35 -3.47 -4.19 -22.26
C GLN A 35 -2.84 -2.86 -21.81
N GLY A 36 -2.72 -2.61 -20.51
CA GLY A 36 -2.11 -1.39 -19.96
C GLY A 36 -0.58 -1.45 -19.91
N THR A 37 0.02 -0.54 -19.15
CA THR A 37 1.48 -0.35 -19.11
C THR A 37 2.17 -1.02 -17.91
N GLY A 38 1.40 -1.64 -17.01
CA GLY A 38 1.94 -2.28 -15.80
C GLY A 38 2.53 -3.67 -16.02
N SER A 39 3.58 -4.01 -15.26
CA SER A 39 4.10 -5.38 -15.12
C SER A 39 3.14 -6.22 -14.30
N ILE A 40 2.93 -7.48 -14.70
CA ILE A 40 2.06 -8.43 -14.00
C ILE A 40 2.88 -9.43 -13.19
N THR A 41 2.57 -9.53 -11.90
CA THR A 41 3.01 -10.60 -11.00
C THR A 41 1.82 -11.45 -10.58
N GLN A 42 2.04 -12.68 -10.13
CA GLN A 42 0.97 -13.55 -9.63
C GLN A 42 1.44 -14.40 -8.45
N GLY A 43 0.58 -14.53 -7.43
CA GLY A 43 0.81 -15.37 -6.28
C GLY A 43 1.68 -14.72 -5.19
N THR A 44 1.98 -15.51 -4.15
CA THR A 44 2.67 -15.02 -2.94
C THR A 44 4.12 -14.62 -3.21
N ALA A 45 4.51 -13.43 -2.75
CA ALA A 45 5.88 -12.96 -2.77
C ALA A 45 6.78 -13.70 -1.76
N THR A 46 8.10 -13.69 -1.99
CA THR A 46 9.08 -14.23 -1.03
C THR A 46 9.39 -13.16 0.02
N PRO A 47 9.16 -13.40 1.33
CA PRO A 47 9.48 -12.41 2.35
C PRO A 47 10.99 -12.12 2.40
N ILE A 48 11.36 -10.84 2.37
CA ILE A 48 12.73 -10.35 2.62
C ILE A 48 12.87 -9.75 4.03
N GLU A 49 11.77 -9.21 4.57
CA GLU A 49 11.65 -8.82 5.97
C GLU A 49 10.30 -9.31 6.49
N ALA A 50 10.31 -10.02 7.62
CA ALA A 50 9.14 -10.73 8.13
C ALA A 50 8.14 -9.80 8.83
N SER A 51 8.64 -8.80 9.56
CA SER A 51 7.86 -7.65 10.04
C SER A 51 8.80 -6.53 10.43
N MET A 52 8.64 -5.35 9.84
CA MET A 52 9.46 -4.18 10.17
C MET A 52 9.08 -3.51 11.49
N PHE A 53 7.91 -3.85 12.05
CA PHE A 53 7.35 -3.23 13.24
C PHE A 53 6.92 -4.26 14.31
N GLU A 54 7.09 -3.86 15.58
CA GLU A 54 6.64 -4.60 16.76
C GLU A 54 5.94 -3.66 17.75
N CYS A 55 4.67 -3.92 18.03
CA CYS A 55 3.89 -3.12 18.97
C CYS A 55 4.21 -3.42 20.43
N LYS A 56 5.12 -2.66 21.05
CA LYS A 56 5.58 -2.86 22.44
C LYS A 56 4.47 -2.86 23.50
N ASN A 57 3.37 -2.14 23.27
CA ASN A 57 2.27 -1.96 24.23
C ASN A 57 0.91 -2.46 23.70
N GLY A 58 0.89 -3.41 22.77
CA GLY A 58 -0.37 -3.89 22.19
C GLY A 58 -0.21 -5.04 21.22
N ARG A 59 -0.88 -4.93 20.07
CA ARG A 59 -0.74 -5.82 18.91
C ARG A 59 -0.69 -4.96 17.67
N SER A 60 0.29 -5.23 16.81
CA SER A 60 0.31 -4.80 15.42
C SER A 60 -0.08 -5.97 14.52
N ARG A 61 -0.51 -5.67 13.30
CA ARG A 61 -0.40 -6.64 12.20
C ARG A 61 1.05 -6.84 11.79
N VAL A 62 1.27 -7.90 11.01
CA VAL A 62 2.56 -8.21 10.40
C VAL A 62 2.81 -7.21 9.26
N ALA A 63 3.78 -6.31 9.44
CA ALA A 63 4.17 -5.35 8.43
C ALA A 63 5.42 -5.86 7.68
N GLY A 64 5.21 -6.94 6.92
CA GLY A 64 6.27 -7.58 6.15
C GLY A 64 6.65 -6.79 4.89
N VAL A 65 7.79 -7.16 4.30
CA VAL A 65 8.19 -6.74 2.95
C VAL A 65 8.66 -7.98 2.19
N GLY A 66 8.24 -8.13 0.94
CA GLY A 66 8.59 -9.25 0.07
C GLY A 66 9.18 -8.82 -1.27
N GLU A 67 9.74 -9.79 -1.99
CA GLU A 67 10.11 -9.70 -3.39
C GLU A 67 9.31 -10.71 -4.22
N ILE A 68 8.79 -10.25 -5.36
CA ILE A 68 8.15 -11.10 -6.38
C ILE A 68 8.73 -10.76 -7.76
N LYS A 69 8.65 -11.70 -8.70
CA LYS A 69 9.11 -11.51 -10.08
C LYS A 69 7.94 -11.52 -11.05
N ASP A 70 7.99 -10.63 -12.03
CA ASP A 70 7.10 -10.71 -13.20
C ASP A 70 7.60 -11.74 -14.23
N SER A 71 6.86 -11.88 -15.33
CA SER A 71 7.16 -12.83 -16.41
C SER A 71 8.49 -12.56 -17.12
N ASP A 72 8.97 -11.32 -17.12
CA ASP A 72 10.24 -10.92 -17.72
C ASP A 72 11.43 -11.06 -16.74
N GLY A 73 11.13 -11.41 -15.49
CA GLY A 73 12.11 -11.65 -14.42
C GLY A 73 12.56 -10.40 -13.68
N GLN A 74 11.90 -9.25 -13.92
CA GLN A 74 12.09 -8.04 -13.13
C GLN A 74 11.56 -8.28 -11.71
N VAL A 75 12.33 -7.83 -10.71
CA VAL A 75 12.00 -7.96 -9.29
C VAL A 75 11.19 -6.75 -8.84
N TRP A 76 10.12 -6.99 -8.09
CA TRP A 76 9.25 -6.00 -7.50
C TRP A 76 9.22 -6.18 -5.98
N THR A 77 9.45 -5.09 -5.24
CA THR A 77 9.33 -5.04 -3.78
C THR A 77 7.88 -4.77 -3.41
N VAL A 78 7.29 -5.57 -2.52
CA VAL A 78 5.88 -5.48 -2.13
C VAL A 78 5.70 -5.36 -0.61
N PRO A 79 4.75 -4.55 -0.10
CA PRO A 79 3.84 -3.69 -0.87
C PRO A 79 4.53 -2.50 -1.55
N ALA A 80 5.67 -2.03 -1.02
CA ALA A 80 6.51 -1.02 -1.67
C ALA A 80 7.96 -1.05 -1.15
N ASP A 81 8.89 -0.49 -1.93
CA ASP A 81 10.22 -0.09 -1.41
C ASP A 81 10.09 1.18 -0.57
N THR A 82 10.54 1.14 0.69
CA THR A 82 10.34 2.22 1.68
C THR A 82 11.61 2.48 2.49
N GLN A 83 11.74 3.70 3.01
CA GLN A 83 12.82 4.08 3.92
C GLN A 83 12.54 3.71 5.40
N TYR A 84 11.49 2.94 5.67
CA TYR A 84 10.95 2.71 7.03
C TYR A 84 12.02 2.31 8.05
N LEU A 85 12.93 1.40 7.71
CA LEU A 85 13.94 0.91 8.66
C LEU A 85 15.02 1.95 9.02
N THR A 86 15.31 2.91 8.14
CA THR A 86 16.53 3.75 8.24
C THR A 86 16.25 5.24 8.42
N ALA A 87 15.17 5.78 7.86
CA ALA A 87 14.91 7.22 7.89
C ALA A 87 14.12 7.67 9.14
N THR A 88 14.05 9.00 9.32
CA THR A 88 13.46 9.67 10.48
C THR A 88 11.94 9.54 10.51
N LYS A 89 11.41 9.08 11.65
CA LYS A 89 9.96 8.96 11.89
C LYS A 89 9.41 10.34 12.25
N ALA A 90 8.16 10.61 11.91
CA ALA A 90 7.46 11.81 12.35
C ALA A 90 7.28 11.78 13.88
N VAL A 91 6.93 12.94 14.47
CA VAL A 91 6.54 12.97 15.88
C VAL A 91 5.06 12.64 15.95
N ASP A 92 4.70 11.61 16.71
CA ASP A 92 3.31 11.20 16.84
C ASP A 92 2.47 12.20 17.65
N LEU A 93 1.31 12.56 17.09
CA LEU A 93 0.16 13.08 17.85
C LEU A 93 -0.45 11.95 18.69
N TYR A 94 -0.55 10.74 18.14
CA TYR A 94 -1.05 9.55 18.84
C TYR A 94 -0.41 8.30 18.26
N GLU A 95 0.18 7.45 19.09
CA GLU A 95 0.76 6.15 18.74
C GLU A 95 0.69 5.26 19.99
N GLU A 96 -0.18 4.24 19.99
CA GLU A 96 -0.47 3.48 21.20
C GLU A 96 0.61 2.43 21.55
N CYS A 97 1.38 1.94 20.58
CA CYS A 97 2.49 1.03 20.81
C CYS A 97 3.66 1.68 21.57
N ALA A 98 3.83 3.00 21.51
CA ALA A 98 4.74 3.82 22.29
C ALA A 98 4.09 4.46 23.53
N ASN A 99 2.82 4.17 23.83
CA ASN A 99 2.00 4.82 24.85
C ASN A 99 1.77 6.34 24.65
N ILE A 100 1.94 6.85 23.42
CA ILE A 100 1.62 8.23 23.07
C ILE A 100 0.11 8.32 22.84
N THR A 101 -0.65 8.56 23.91
CA THR A 101 -2.12 8.55 23.87
C THR A 101 -2.81 9.85 24.35
N PRO A 102 -2.35 11.06 23.95
CA PRO A 102 -3.04 12.29 24.29
C PRO A 102 -4.45 12.34 23.68
N LYS A 103 -5.35 13.03 24.38
CA LYS A 103 -6.79 13.07 24.07
C LYS A 103 -7.18 14.12 23.03
N ASN A 104 -6.30 15.09 22.81
CA ASN A 104 -6.51 16.29 21.99
C ASN A 104 -5.18 17.03 21.83
N ILE A 105 -5.15 18.06 20.98
CA ILE A 105 -3.92 18.81 20.65
C ILE A 105 -3.34 19.57 21.85
N GLU A 106 -4.16 19.96 22.83
CA GLU A 106 -3.72 20.67 24.04
C GLU A 106 -2.80 19.83 24.95
N GLN A 107 -2.69 18.52 24.69
CA GLN A 107 -1.80 17.60 25.42
C GLN A 107 -0.52 17.25 24.63
N VAL A 108 -0.33 17.81 23.43
CA VAL A 108 0.85 17.59 22.60
C VAL A 108 1.84 18.75 22.75
N ASP A 109 3.09 18.44 23.11
CA ASP A 109 4.18 19.42 23.11
C ASP A 109 4.64 19.69 21.67
N LEU A 110 3.93 20.60 21.00
CA LEU A 110 4.27 21.03 19.64
C LEU A 110 5.63 21.74 19.55
N ASP A 111 6.15 22.32 20.64
CA ASP A 111 7.44 23.03 20.62
C ASP A 111 8.63 22.05 20.59
N SER A 112 8.43 20.82 21.06
CA SER A 112 9.41 19.72 20.93
C SER A 112 9.61 19.19 19.50
N VAL A 113 8.68 19.46 18.57
CA VAL A 113 8.71 18.91 17.21
C VAL A 113 9.88 19.51 16.41
N PRO A 114 10.84 18.70 15.90
CA PRO A 114 12.01 19.20 15.18
C PRO A 114 11.61 19.83 13.84
N VAL A 115 12.32 20.90 13.46
CA VAL A 115 12.12 21.60 12.19
C VAL A 115 13.16 21.14 11.17
N VAL A 116 12.70 20.58 10.05
CA VAL A 116 13.57 20.25 8.91
C VAL A 116 13.72 21.49 8.01
N THR A 117 14.90 22.10 7.99
CA THR A 117 15.17 23.23 7.09
C THR A 117 15.26 22.76 5.63
N VAL A 118 14.29 23.12 4.79
CA VAL A 118 14.36 22.97 3.33
C VAL A 118 15.07 24.19 2.75
N ASP A 119 14.56 25.39 3.07
CA ASP A 119 15.12 26.68 2.68
C ASP A 119 15.49 27.49 3.93
N GLU A 120 16.71 28.02 3.98
CA GLU A 120 17.21 28.79 5.14
C GLU A 120 16.44 30.10 5.37
N ASP A 121 15.92 30.72 4.31
CA ASP A 121 15.12 31.96 4.38
C ASP A 121 13.60 31.70 4.41
N GLY A 122 13.18 30.43 4.51
CA GLY A 122 11.77 30.02 4.46
C GLY A 122 10.97 30.33 5.74
N GLU A 123 9.67 30.09 5.68
CA GLU A 123 8.77 30.13 6.85
C GLU A 123 8.58 28.72 7.42
N VAL A 124 8.34 28.62 8.73
CA VAL A 124 8.09 27.32 9.39
C VAL A 124 6.63 26.91 9.19
N VAL A 125 6.43 25.84 8.44
CA VAL A 125 5.14 25.19 8.24
C VAL A 125 5.05 23.98 9.18
N THR A 126 3.95 23.90 9.93
CA THR A 126 3.57 22.71 10.73
C THR A 126 2.53 21.92 9.96
N GLY A 127 2.80 20.66 9.66
CA GLY A 127 1.85 19.73 9.05
C GLY A 127 1.29 18.75 10.07
N TYR A 128 -0.02 18.53 10.04
CA TYR A 128 -0.72 17.47 10.75
C TYR A 128 -1.15 16.42 9.74
N ILE A 129 -0.83 15.14 9.99
CA ILE A 129 -0.99 14.05 9.03
C ILE A 129 -1.67 12.85 9.71
N PHE A 130 -2.61 12.22 9.00
CA PHE A 130 -3.09 10.87 9.28
C PHE A 130 -3.05 10.07 7.97
N ALA A 131 -2.52 8.86 8.04
CA ALA A 131 -2.47 7.91 6.93
C ALA A 131 -3.18 6.61 7.30
N ASP A 132 -3.84 6.05 6.31
CA ASP A 132 -4.27 4.67 6.24
C ASP A 132 -3.45 4.02 5.10
N ASN A 133 -2.41 3.23 5.35
CA ASN A 133 -1.78 3.02 6.66
C ASN A 133 -0.48 3.83 6.84
N TYR A 134 0.26 4.10 5.76
CA TYR A 134 1.65 4.59 5.84
C TYR A 134 1.93 5.77 4.90
N PHE A 135 2.83 6.68 5.31
CA PHE A 135 3.33 7.77 4.47
C PHE A 135 4.85 7.98 4.55
N GLU A 136 5.43 8.55 3.48
CA GLU A 136 6.72 9.25 3.49
C GLU A 136 6.56 10.66 2.90
N LEU A 137 6.93 11.69 3.66
CA LEU A 137 6.76 13.10 3.27
C LEU A 137 8.06 13.72 2.75
N TYR A 138 7.94 14.40 1.62
CA TYR A 138 9.01 15.17 0.99
C TYR A 138 8.54 16.58 0.65
N VAL A 139 9.44 17.56 0.78
CA VAL A 139 9.20 18.96 0.38
C VAL A 139 10.35 19.43 -0.50
N ASN A 140 10.03 19.89 -1.71
CA ASN A 140 11.01 20.21 -2.78
C ASN A 140 12.05 19.08 -3.02
N GLY A 141 11.67 17.82 -2.79
CA GLY A 141 12.55 16.65 -2.88
C GLY A 141 13.36 16.32 -1.62
N LYS A 142 13.36 17.19 -0.59
CA LYS A 142 13.97 16.90 0.70
C LYS A 142 13.02 16.04 1.53
N PHE A 143 13.49 14.86 1.97
CA PHE A 143 12.79 14.02 2.93
C PHE A 143 12.59 14.78 4.25
N ILE A 144 11.36 14.77 4.76
CA ILE A 144 10.97 15.42 6.02
C ILE A 144 10.86 14.38 7.13
N ALA A 145 9.94 13.43 6.96
CA ALA A 145 9.67 12.34 7.90
C ALA A 145 8.84 11.25 7.20
N LEU A 146 8.81 10.06 7.79
CA LEU A 146 7.90 8.98 7.45
C LEU A 146 7.03 8.60 8.65
N ASP A 147 5.98 7.84 8.40
CA ASP A 147 5.09 7.36 9.44
C ASP A 147 5.81 6.41 10.43
N SER A 148 5.51 6.54 11.71
CA SER A 148 6.08 5.69 12.77
C SER A 148 5.51 4.26 12.74
N VAL A 149 4.27 4.06 12.27
CA VAL A 149 3.61 2.76 12.17
C VAL A 149 3.32 2.44 10.70
N PRO A 150 3.75 1.28 10.17
CA PRO A 150 3.57 0.96 8.75
C PRO A 150 2.20 0.35 8.41
N PHE A 151 1.47 -0.21 9.39
CA PHE A 151 0.22 -0.94 9.13
C PHE A 151 -0.83 -0.67 10.21
N THR A 152 -0.73 -1.34 11.36
CA THR A 152 -1.65 -1.12 12.49
C THR A 152 -0.90 -1.30 13.81
N PRO A 153 -1.35 -0.67 14.92
CA PRO A 153 -2.52 0.21 15.04
C PRO A 153 -2.30 1.59 14.40
N PHE A 154 -3.37 2.19 13.88
CA PHE A 154 -3.31 3.52 13.26
C PHE A 154 -2.84 4.59 14.25
N ASN A 155 -1.89 5.40 13.81
CA ASN A 155 -1.34 6.53 14.54
C ASN A 155 -1.73 7.85 13.82
N SER A 156 -1.25 8.97 14.33
CA SER A 156 -1.30 10.25 13.62
C SER A 156 -0.08 11.08 13.97
N SER A 157 0.34 11.94 13.05
CA SER A 157 1.68 12.52 13.02
C SER A 157 1.66 14.04 12.91
N VAL A 158 2.70 14.68 13.46
CA VAL A 158 3.01 16.10 13.27
C VAL A 158 4.45 16.26 12.80
N VAL A 159 4.63 17.16 11.83
CA VAL A 159 5.92 17.49 11.22
C VAL A 159 6.10 19.00 11.19
N LYS A 160 7.36 19.46 11.23
CA LYS A 160 7.69 20.86 10.94
C LYS A 160 8.80 20.93 9.90
N PHE A 161 8.65 21.82 8.94
CA PHE A 161 9.67 22.12 7.94
C PHE A 161 9.74 23.62 7.68
N LYS A 162 10.91 24.12 7.27
CA LYS A 162 11.13 25.54 6.92
C LYS A 162 11.32 25.65 5.40
N VAL A 163 10.44 26.36 4.70
CA VAL A 163 10.40 26.38 3.23
C VAL A 163 9.94 27.74 2.68
N SER A 164 10.40 28.10 1.49
CA SER A 164 9.96 29.29 0.75
C SER A 164 8.89 28.94 -0.29
N LYS A 165 7.91 29.82 -0.51
CA LYS A 165 6.90 29.67 -1.56
C LYS A 165 7.43 30.14 -2.94
N PRO A 166 7.01 29.52 -4.05
CA PRO A 166 6.21 28.30 -4.13
C PRO A 166 7.05 27.05 -3.80
N TYR A 167 6.42 26.00 -3.29
CA TYR A 167 7.06 24.72 -3.00
C TYR A 167 6.17 23.54 -3.36
N THR A 168 6.78 22.37 -3.58
CA THR A 168 6.07 21.12 -3.85
C THR A 168 6.08 20.24 -2.61
N ILE A 169 4.90 19.76 -2.22
CA ILE A 169 4.74 18.63 -1.30
C ILE A 169 4.60 17.37 -2.15
N ALA A 170 5.34 16.32 -1.80
CA ALA A 170 5.21 15.01 -2.41
C ALA A 170 5.15 13.94 -1.31
N VAL A 171 4.25 12.96 -1.45
CA VAL A 171 3.97 11.96 -0.41
C VAL A 171 3.92 10.57 -1.03
N LYS A 172 4.80 9.64 -0.61
CA LYS A 172 4.61 8.21 -0.90
C LYS A 172 3.61 7.69 0.10
N LEU A 173 2.64 6.91 -0.34
CA LEU A 173 1.63 6.26 0.48
C LEU A 173 1.65 4.77 0.22
N VAL A 174 1.42 3.99 1.28
CA VAL A 174 1.30 2.54 1.21
C VAL A 174 0.08 2.11 2.03
N ASP A 175 -0.84 1.40 1.39
CA ASP A 175 -1.77 0.50 2.09
C ASP A 175 -1.05 -0.85 2.22
N TRP A 176 -0.96 -1.37 3.43
CA TRP A 176 -0.04 -2.45 3.77
C TRP A 176 -0.74 -3.81 3.66
N GLU A 177 -0.06 -4.79 3.08
CA GLU A 177 -0.58 -6.14 2.94
C GLU A 177 -0.02 -7.09 4.01
N GLU A 178 -0.87 -7.98 4.53
CA GLU A 178 -0.45 -9.07 5.43
C GLU A 178 -0.05 -10.32 4.62
N ASN A 179 -0.68 -10.51 3.45
CA ASN A 179 -0.42 -11.57 2.48
C ASN A 179 0.47 -11.02 1.34
N LEU A 180 1.79 -11.05 1.52
CA LEU A 180 2.75 -10.40 0.59
C LEU A 180 2.56 -10.81 -0.89
N GLY A 181 2.49 -9.81 -1.78
CA GLY A 181 2.26 -9.93 -3.22
C GLY A 181 0.79 -10.03 -3.64
N LEU A 182 -0.15 -10.05 -2.68
CA LEU A 182 -1.57 -10.33 -2.90
C LEU A 182 -2.51 -9.18 -2.45
N GLY A 183 -1.97 -8.01 -2.10
CA GLY A 183 -2.72 -6.79 -1.74
C GLY A 183 -3.75 -6.95 -0.64
N SER A 184 -3.57 -7.96 0.23
CA SER A 184 -4.66 -8.46 1.07
C SER A 184 -4.20 -8.90 2.44
N GLU A 185 -5.18 -9.07 3.31
CA GLU A 185 -5.03 -9.31 4.73
C GLU A 185 -6.11 -10.27 5.22
N ASN A 186 -5.87 -10.88 6.38
CA ASN A 186 -6.89 -11.68 7.05
C ASN A 186 -7.85 -10.73 7.79
N ASN A 187 -9.01 -10.43 7.19
CA ASN A 187 -9.98 -9.47 7.72
C ASN A 187 -11.42 -9.82 7.35
N ARG A 188 -12.36 -9.24 8.10
CA ARG A 188 -13.83 -9.32 7.88
C ARG A 188 -14.35 -10.76 7.69
N GLY A 189 -13.65 -11.74 8.26
CA GLY A 189 -13.97 -13.18 8.19
C GLY A 189 -13.41 -13.92 6.96
N LYS A 190 -12.48 -13.31 6.22
CA LYS A 190 -11.85 -13.84 5.01
C LYS A 190 -10.32 -13.83 5.13
N LYS A 191 -9.67 -14.87 4.59
CA LYS A 191 -8.19 -14.97 4.59
C LYS A 191 -7.51 -13.94 3.68
N TYR A 192 -8.18 -13.58 2.58
CA TYR A 192 -7.71 -12.63 1.58
C TYR A 192 -8.80 -11.58 1.38
N HIS A 193 -8.77 -10.54 2.19
CA HIS A 193 -9.60 -9.35 2.06
C HIS A 193 -8.68 -8.19 1.69
N ALA A 194 -9.06 -7.34 0.74
CA ALA A 194 -8.30 -6.11 0.45
C ALA A 194 -8.35 -5.15 1.66
N GLY A 195 -7.31 -4.33 1.83
CA GLY A 195 -7.29 -3.25 2.82
C GLY A 195 -8.21 -2.10 2.42
N ASP A 196 -8.08 -0.98 3.12
CA ASP A 196 -8.47 0.32 2.58
C ASP A 196 -7.42 1.35 2.98
N GLY A 197 -6.85 2.04 1.98
CA GLY A 197 -5.91 3.12 2.18
C GLY A 197 -6.59 4.44 2.55
N GLY A 198 -5.83 5.53 2.55
CA GLY A 198 -6.36 6.89 2.73
C GLY A 198 -5.31 7.86 3.26
N PHE A 199 -5.37 9.12 2.84
CA PHE A 199 -4.47 10.15 3.35
C PHE A 199 -5.19 11.47 3.59
N ILE A 200 -4.99 12.08 4.75
CA ILE A 200 -5.52 13.41 5.08
C ILE A 200 -4.46 14.23 5.80
N ALA A 201 -4.29 15.48 5.37
CA ALA A 201 -3.34 16.40 5.99
C ALA A 201 -3.81 17.86 5.94
N SER A 202 -3.41 18.63 6.95
CA SER A 202 -3.49 20.09 6.94
C SER A 202 -2.17 20.71 7.36
N PHE A 203 -1.91 21.92 6.87
CA PHE A 203 -0.67 22.64 7.09
C PHE A 203 -0.95 24.06 7.59
N SER A 204 -0.07 24.58 8.45
CA SER A 204 -0.26 25.88 9.10
C SER A 204 -0.23 27.10 8.15
N ASP A 205 0.16 26.91 6.89
CA ASP A 205 0.13 27.94 5.84
C ASP A 205 -1.22 28.00 5.08
N GLY A 206 -2.19 27.16 5.47
CA GLY A 206 -3.51 27.04 4.84
C GLY A 206 -3.61 25.94 3.78
N THR A 207 -2.52 25.22 3.47
CA THR A 207 -2.58 24.05 2.59
C THR A 207 -3.34 22.90 3.25
N ILE A 208 -4.20 22.23 2.49
CA ILE A 208 -5.01 21.08 2.92
C ILE A 208 -5.07 20.01 1.82
N THR A 209 -5.31 18.75 2.18
CA THR A 209 -5.63 17.70 1.20
C THR A 209 -7.02 17.92 0.61
N ASN A 210 -7.09 17.98 -0.72
CA ASN A 210 -8.31 18.23 -1.49
C ASN A 210 -8.15 17.70 -2.94
N ALA A 211 -9.15 17.92 -3.80
CA ALA A 211 -9.16 17.45 -5.18
C ALA A 211 -8.20 18.19 -6.15
N ASP A 212 -7.44 19.19 -5.68
CA ASP A 212 -6.38 19.86 -6.46
C ASP A 212 -5.01 19.15 -6.33
N TRP A 213 -4.94 18.11 -5.49
CA TRP A 213 -3.76 17.24 -5.39
C TRP A 213 -3.73 16.27 -6.57
N GLN A 214 -2.54 15.91 -7.02
CA GLN A 214 -2.35 14.81 -7.97
C GLN A 214 -2.11 13.51 -7.23
N ALA A 215 -2.64 12.40 -7.73
CA ALA A 215 -2.48 11.07 -7.16
C ALA A 215 -2.31 10.02 -8.26
N GLN A 216 -1.34 9.11 -8.10
CA GLN A 216 -1.11 8.04 -9.08
C GLN A 216 -0.75 6.74 -8.36
N ALA A 217 -1.46 5.65 -8.66
CA ALA A 217 -1.17 4.31 -8.16
C ALA A 217 0.03 3.68 -8.90
N PHE A 218 0.91 2.99 -8.19
CA PHE A 218 2.11 2.29 -8.71
C PHE A 218 2.17 0.80 -8.33
N TYR A 219 1.31 0.35 -7.42
CA TYR A 219 1.00 -1.06 -7.18
C TYR A 219 -0.51 -1.21 -6.97
N THR A 220 -1.17 -2.10 -7.70
CA THR A 220 -2.60 -2.40 -7.56
C THR A 220 -2.83 -3.91 -7.37
N SER A 221 -3.51 -4.31 -6.29
CA SER A 221 -3.72 -5.72 -5.88
C SER A 221 -4.79 -5.81 -4.77
N PRO A 222 -5.46 -6.96 -4.51
CA PRO A 222 -5.55 -8.16 -5.35
C PRO A 222 -6.32 -7.88 -6.64
N ILE A 223 -5.87 -8.49 -7.74
CA ILE A 223 -6.65 -8.57 -8.98
C ILE A 223 -6.89 -10.03 -9.30
N TYR A 224 -8.15 -10.42 -9.51
CA TYR A 224 -8.52 -11.81 -9.86
C TYR A 224 -8.87 -11.99 -11.34
N ASP A 225 -9.25 -10.91 -12.02
CA ASP A 225 -9.52 -10.89 -13.46
C ASP A 225 -8.80 -9.69 -14.08
N LEU A 226 -7.72 -9.94 -14.82
CA LEU A 226 -6.93 -8.91 -15.49
C LEU A 226 -7.72 -8.08 -16.53
N THR A 227 -8.92 -8.50 -16.94
CA THR A 227 -9.78 -7.74 -17.85
C THR A 227 -10.60 -6.63 -17.16
N CYS A 228 -10.65 -6.60 -15.83
CA CYS A 228 -11.28 -5.50 -15.07
C CYS A 228 -10.45 -4.21 -15.02
N LEU A 229 -9.20 -4.29 -15.49
CA LEU A 229 -8.24 -3.20 -15.47
C LEU A 229 -8.22 -2.44 -16.79
N SER A 230 -8.07 -1.11 -16.70
CA SER A 230 -7.83 -0.25 -17.86
C SER A 230 -6.88 0.91 -17.52
N GLU A 231 -6.35 1.56 -18.55
CA GLU A 231 -5.62 2.82 -18.40
C GLU A 231 -6.24 3.87 -19.34
N GLU A 232 -6.62 5.02 -18.80
CA GLU A 232 -7.22 6.11 -19.58
C GLU A 232 -6.71 7.47 -19.09
N ASN A 233 -6.27 8.34 -20.00
CA ASN A 233 -5.82 9.71 -19.70
C ASN A 233 -4.78 9.83 -18.57
N GLY A 234 -3.93 8.80 -18.40
CA GLY A 234 -2.91 8.72 -17.33
C GLY A 234 -3.39 8.00 -16.05
N ALA A 235 -4.69 7.85 -15.85
CA ALA A 235 -5.24 7.07 -14.74
C ALA A 235 -5.06 5.57 -14.96
N ARG A 236 -4.83 4.85 -13.86
CA ARG A 236 -4.73 3.38 -13.79
C ARG A 236 -5.96 2.89 -13.05
N LEU A 237 -6.90 2.29 -13.78
CA LEU A 237 -8.27 2.09 -13.34
C LEU A 237 -8.53 0.63 -12.99
N SER A 238 -9.12 0.43 -11.82
CA SER A 238 -9.57 -0.85 -11.27
C SER A 238 -11.05 -0.80 -10.84
N THR A 239 -11.85 0.09 -11.47
CA THR A 239 -13.25 0.36 -11.11
C THR A 239 -14.20 -0.81 -11.36
N ASP A 240 -13.90 -1.67 -12.33
CA ASP A 240 -14.68 -2.87 -12.64
C ASP A 240 -14.16 -4.10 -11.88
N CYS A 241 -13.11 -3.94 -11.06
CA CYS A 241 -12.50 -5.02 -10.29
C CYS A 241 -13.27 -5.29 -9.00
N THR A 242 -13.32 -6.57 -8.60
CA THR A 242 -13.95 -6.94 -7.33
C THR A 242 -13.08 -6.54 -6.14
N THR A 243 -13.72 -6.00 -5.10
CA THR A 243 -13.12 -5.70 -3.80
C THR A 243 -13.57 -6.70 -2.71
N GLU A 244 -14.36 -7.71 -3.08
CA GLU A 244 -14.90 -8.71 -2.15
C GLU A 244 -13.83 -9.69 -1.64
N GLY A 245 -13.83 -9.93 -0.32
CA GLY A 245 -12.89 -10.85 0.31
C GLY A 245 -13.17 -12.34 0.01
N THR A 246 -12.10 -13.11 -0.19
CA THR A 246 -12.13 -14.54 -0.50
C THR A 246 -11.30 -15.37 0.49
N ASP A 247 -11.53 -16.69 0.51
CA ASP A 247 -10.74 -17.65 1.28
C ASP A 247 -9.71 -18.40 0.42
N ASP A 248 -9.77 -18.19 -0.89
CA ASP A 248 -9.02 -18.87 -1.96
C ASP A 248 -8.33 -17.83 -2.87
N GLY A 249 -7.67 -16.82 -2.28
CA GLY A 249 -7.06 -15.68 -3.00
C GLY A 249 -5.55 -15.79 -3.25
N ALA A 250 -4.98 -17.00 -3.10
CA ALA A 250 -3.54 -17.24 -3.16
C ALA A 250 -2.91 -17.08 -4.56
N ASP A 251 -3.73 -16.98 -5.61
CA ASP A 251 -3.36 -16.85 -7.01
C ASP A 251 -3.71 -15.47 -7.60
N ALA A 252 -4.00 -14.47 -6.74
CA ALA A 252 -4.23 -13.10 -7.17
C ALA A 252 -3.03 -12.53 -7.96
N TYR A 253 -3.35 -11.64 -8.89
CA TYR A 253 -2.39 -10.83 -9.61
C TYR A 253 -2.08 -9.53 -8.86
N GLY A 254 -0.84 -9.07 -9.02
CA GLY A 254 -0.40 -7.73 -8.68
C GLY A 254 0.03 -6.99 -9.95
N VAL A 255 -0.38 -5.73 -10.10
CA VAL A 255 -0.01 -4.89 -11.24
C VAL A 255 0.88 -3.76 -10.77
N HIS A 256 2.05 -3.64 -11.38
CA HIS A 256 3.14 -2.78 -10.91
C HIS A 256 3.60 -1.81 -11.98
N TRP A 257 4.00 -0.62 -11.56
CA TRP A 257 4.66 0.35 -12.42
C TRP A 257 5.88 0.91 -11.70
N LYS A 258 7.00 1.16 -12.41
CA LYS A 258 8.19 1.73 -11.79
C LYS A 258 7.90 3.17 -11.33
N THR A 259 8.15 3.48 -10.07
CA THR A 259 8.10 4.86 -9.55
C THR A 259 9.12 5.73 -10.31
N PRO A 260 8.76 6.95 -10.78
CA PRO A 260 9.67 7.73 -11.62
C PRO A 260 10.86 8.26 -10.81
N GLU A 261 12.06 8.30 -11.40
CA GLU A 261 13.21 8.87 -10.70
C GLU A 261 13.00 10.36 -10.41
N ALA A 262 13.45 10.80 -9.23
CA ALA A 262 13.32 12.18 -8.76
C ALA A 262 11.87 12.74 -8.69
N TRP A 263 10.85 11.87 -8.64
CA TRP A 263 9.43 12.27 -8.58
C TRP A 263 9.07 13.14 -7.37
N MET A 264 9.91 13.16 -6.33
CA MET A 264 9.80 14.06 -5.17
C MET A 264 10.03 15.54 -5.49
N ASN A 265 10.81 15.82 -6.54
CA ASN A 265 11.44 17.13 -6.71
C ASN A 265 10.43 18.18 -7.20
N GLN A 266 10.72 19.44 -6.90
CA GLN A 266 9.91 20.57 -7.36
C GLN A 266 9.83 20.65 -8.90
N ALA A 267 10.94 20.33 -9.59
CA ALA A 267 11.03 20.37 -11.04
C ALA A 267 10.51 19.12 -11.78
N PHE A 268 9.97 18.13 -11.07
CA PHE A 268 9.41 16.93 -11.71
C PHE A 268 8.09 17.25 -12.42
N ASP A 269 8.01 16.91 -13.71
CA ASP A 269 6.81 17.07 -14.52
C ASP A 269 5.81 15.93 -14.22
N SER A 270 4.82 16.25 -13.39
CA SER A 270 3.69 15.39 -13.08
C SER A 270 2.43 15.75 -13.89
N ALA A 271 2.51 16.51 -14.99
CA ALA A 271 1.32 16.98 -15.71
C ALA A 271 0.43 15.86 -16.31
N SER A 272 0.96 14.64 -16.43
CA SER A 272 0.19 13.45 -16.84
C SER A 272 -0.49 12.70 -15.68
N TRP A 273 -0.22 13.05 -14.42
CA TRP A 273 -0.84 12.39 -13.26
C TRP A 273 -2.25 12.91 -13.05
N PRO A 274 -3.25 12.04 -12.83
CA PRO A 274 -4.62 12.46 -12.58
C PRO A 274 -4.73 13.18 -11.23
N GLN A 275 -5.86 13.88 -11.04
CA GLN A 275 -6.19 14.45 -9.74
C GLN A 275 -6.60 13.36 -8.75
N ALA A 276 -6.42 13.65 -7.46
CA ALA A 276 -6.77 12.75 -6.37
C ALA A 276 -8.29 12.61 -6.22
N THR A 277 -8.75 11.41 -5.88
CA THR A 277 -10.16 11.16 -5.57
C THR A 277 -10.43 11.49 -4.11
N LEU A 278 -11.56 12.12 -3.83
CA LEU A 278 -12.00 12.42 -2.47
C LEU A 278 -12.74 11.24 -1.87
N TYR A 279 -12.45 10.94 -0.61
CA TYR A 279 -13.14 9.92 0.18
C TYR A 279 -13.68 10.51 1.50
N THR A 280 -14.73 9.90 2.03
CA THR A 280 -15.38 10.30 3.29
C THR A 280 -14.82 9.54 4.50
N GLU A 281 -15.04 10.08 5.70
CA GLU A 281 -14.64 9.45 6.97
C GLU A 281 -15.30 8.07 7.19
N ASP A 282 -16.45 7.83 6.56
CA ASP A 282 -17.17 6.56 6.60
C ASP A 282 -16.57 5.53 5.62
N GLU A 283 -16.09 5.96 4.45
CA GLU A 283 -15.42 5.10 3.47
C GLU A 283 -14.06 4.59 3.98
N ILE A 284 -13.29 5.46 4.64
CA ILE A 284 -11.99 5.12 5.29
C ILE A 284 -12.20 4.52 6.71
N GLY A 285 -13.46 4.38 7.15
CA GLY A 285 -13.81 3.75 8.42
C GLY A 285 -13.17 4.37 9.68
N VAL A 286 -12.87 5.67 9.71
CA VAL A 286 -12.02 6.28 10.76
C VAL A 286 -12.74 6.60 12.08
N ASN A 287 -14.07 6.46 12.13
CA ASN A 287 -14.90 6.86 13.26
C ASN A 287 -14.58 6.19 14.60
N ASN A 288 -13.86 5.05 14.61
CA ASN A 288 -13.40 4.36 15.82
C ASN A 288 -11.88 4.53 16.10
N LYS A 289 -11.13 5.18 15.20
CA LYS A 289 -9.67 5.35 15.26
C LYS A 289 -9.34 6.57 16.11
N LYS A 290 -8.90 6.38 17.37
CA LYS A 290 -8.58 7.49 18.29
C LYS A 290 -7.50 8.43 17.77
N SER A 291 -6.51 7.87 17.07
CA SER A 291 -5.45 8.59 16.34
C SER A 291 -6.01 9.66 15.40
N TYR A 292 -7.11 9.37 14.72
CA TYR A 292 -7.83 10.36 13.93
C TYR A 292 -8.78 11.20 14.80
N MET A 293 -9.69 10.56 15.53
CA MET A 293 -10.83 11.22 16.20
C MET A 293 -10.43 12.21 17.31
N ASN A 294 -9.32 11.98 18.02
CA ASN A 294 -8.80 12.92 19.02
C ASN A 294 -8.28 14.23 18.37
N PHE A 295 -7.95 14.21 17.08
CA PHE A 295 -7.32 15.29 16.33
C PHE A 295 -8.11 15.71 15.09
N ARG A 296 -9.38 15.29 14.96
CA ARG A 296 -10.24 15.55 13.79
C ARG A 296 -10.32 17.05 13.42
N GLU A 297 -10.21 17.94 14.40
CA GLU A 297 -10.15 19.40 14.18
C GLU A 297 -8.88 19.89 13.47
N LYS A 298 -7.81 19.09 13.42
CA LYS A 298 -6.60 19.29 12.61
C LYS A 298 -6.70 18.63 11.22
N PHE A 299 -7.76 17.89 10.96
CA PHE A 299 -8.00 17.18 9.70
C PHE A 299 -9.28 17.75 9.04
N ALA A 300 -10.40 17.03 9.08
CA ALA A 300 -11.68 17.48 8.55
C ALA A 300 -12.15 18.83 9.12
N GLY A 301 -11.87 19.15 10.39
CA GLY A 301 -12.21 20.46 10.97
C GLY A 301 -11.39 21.63 10.43
N ALA A 302 -10.21 21.36 9.85
CA ALA A 302 -9.43 22.34 9.08
C ALA A 302 -9.91 22.47 7.61
N GLY A 303 -10.92 21.69 7.20
CA GLY A 303 -11.44 21.65 5.83
C GLY A 303 -10.75 20.63 4.91
N ALA A 304 -9.76 19.88 5.42
CA ALA A 304 -9.10 18.83 4.66
C ALA A 304 -10.05 17.64 4.38
N SER A 305 -9.83 16.95 3.26
CA SER A 305 -10.54 15.72 2.88
C SER A 305 -9.57 14.54 2.80
N PHE A 306 -10.06 13.32 2.98
CA PHE A 306 -9.28 12.14 2.64
C PHE A 306 -9.09 12.08 1.13
N ILE A 307 -7.87 11.78 0.69
CA ILE A 307 -7.49 11.66 -0.71
C ILE A 307 -6.70 10.38 -0.98
N TRP A 308 -6.86 9.82 -2.17
CA TRP A 308 -6.09 8.70 -2.70
C TRP A 308 -6.03 8.80 -4.24
N SER A 309 -5.54 7.74 -4.90
CA SER A 309 -5.73 7.51 -6.35
C SER A 309 -7.20 7.20 -6.67
N THR A 310 -7.47 6.50 -7.77
CA THR A 310 -8.83 6.17 -8.23
C THR A 310 -9.50 5.02 -7.46
N ASN A 311 -8.73 4.17 -6.76
CA ASN A 311 -9.30 3.09 -5.96
C ASN A 311 -8.59 2.94 -4.61
N VAL A 312 -9.23 3.46 -3.55
CA VAL A 312 -8.74 3.38 -2.17
C VAL A 312 -8.62 1.96 -1.61
N VAL A 313 -9.27 0.96 -2.21
CA VAL A 313 -9.29 -0.43 -1.73
C VAL A 313 -8.24 -1.31 -2.41
N LEU A 314 -7.84 -0.99 -3.65
CA LEU A 314 -6.94 -1.85 -4.45
C LEU A 314 -5.61 -1.20 -4.80
N ASP A 315 -5.46 0.12 -4.72
CA ASP A 315 -4.20 0.80 -5.06
C ASP A 315 -3.30 0.86 -3.81
N ASN A 316 -2.34 -0.07 -3.72
CA ASN A 316 -1.53 -0.34 -2.53
C ASN A 316 -0.28 0.55 -2.42
N GLU A 317 0.34 0.98 -3.52
CA GLU A 317 1.35 2.05 -3.52
C GLU A 317 0.79 3.24 -4.28
N VAL A 318 0.72 4.41 -3.66
CA VAL A 318 0.22 5.66 -4.28
C VAL A 318 1.20 6.80 -4.06
N LEU A 319 1.43 7.60 -5.09
CA LEU A 319 2.27 8.79 -5.03
C LEU A 319 1.40 10.03 -5.17
N LEU A 320 1.47 10.92 -4.18
CA LEU A 320 0.77 12.22 -4.20
C LEU A 320 1.73 13.37 -4.51
N ARG A 321 1.25 14.39 -5.23
CA ARG A 321 1.97 15.66 -5.46
C ARG A 321 1.03 16.87 -5.39
N TYR A 322 1.49 17.95 -4.76
CA TYR A 322 0.81 19.25 -4.76
C TYR A 322 1.82 20.40 -4.78
N THR A 323 1.52 21.46 -5.54
CA THR A 323 2.36 22.67 -5.58
C THR A 323 1.67 23.81 -4.85
N VAL A 324 2.22 24.15 -3.69
CA VAL A 324 1.82 25.29 -2.88
C VAL A 324 2.30 26.57 -3.55
N LYS A 325 1.37 27.54 -3.67
CA LYS A 325 1.59 28.87 -4.26
C LYS A 325 1.91 29.90 -3.18
#